data_AF-A0A1B6EYU1-F1
#
_entry.id   AF-A0A1B6EYU1-F1
#
_cell.length_a   1.000
_cell.length_b   1.000
_cell.length_c   1.000
_cell.angle_alpha   90.00
_cell.angle_beta   90.00
_cell.angle_gamma   90.00
#
_symmetry.space_group_name_H-M   'P 1'
#
loop_
_entity.id
_entity.type
_entity.pdbx_description
1 polymer ?
#
loop_
_entity_poly.entity_id
_entity_poly.type
_entity_poly.pdbx_seq_one_letter_code
_entity_poly.pdbx_strand_id
1 'polypeptide(L)'
;THSGRVQLYKLGARFRSLYNGFLSPYYSSSDFRAFSTDVDRSLQSAELFLAGLYPPVGYQVWNKDLLWQPVPVHPYFLDHFEMAQHRETLMCPRFNEARIESLKRLEQNYGSNITDFFKYVIPYIGYKKRRNKALLTPGSPYRLDAIYA
;
A
#
# COMPACT_ATOMS: atom_id res chain seq x y z
N THR A 1 5.03 0.36 -12.11
CA THR A 1 5.70 -0.40 -13.21
C THR A 1 4.65 -0.94 -14.16
N HIS A 2 4.98 -1.32 -15.41
CA HIS A 2 3.99 -1.90 -16.33
C HIS A 2 3.31 -3.15 -15.74
N SER A 3 4.10 -4.05 -15.13
CA SER A 3 3.57 -5.24 -14.45
C SER A 3 2.52 -4.89 -13.39
N GLY A 4 2.82 -3.92 -12.51
CA GLY A 4 1.85 -3.44 -11.51
C GLY A 4 0.57 -2.89 -12.14
N ARG A 5 0.67 -2.22 -13.29
CA ARG A 5 -0.51 -1.71 -13.98
C ARG A 5 -1.44 -2.82 -14.47
N VAL A 6 -0.85 -3.84 -15.08
CA VAL A 6 -1.59 -5.02 -15.56
C VAL A 6 -2.20 -5.80 -14.40
N GLN A 7 -1.49 -5.93 -13.27
CA GLN A 7 -1.98 -6.60 -12.08
C GLN A 7 -3.24 -5.92 -11.52
N LEU A 8 -3.20 -4.59 -11.34
CA LEU A 8 -4.35 -3.85 -10.78
C LEU A 8 -5.56 -3.86 -11.71
N TYR A 9 -5.34 -3.74 -13.02
CA TYR A 9 -6.43 -3.88 -13.99
C TYR A 9 -7.08 -5.26 -13.94
N LYS A 10 -6.27 -6.34 -13.94
CA LYS A 10 -6.78 -7.72 -13.83
C LYS A 10 -7.50 -7.95 -12.51
N LEU A 11 -7.02 -7.35 -11.42
CA LEU A 11 -7.68 -7.41 -10.12
C LEU A 11 -9.06 -6.75 -10.17
N GLY A 12 -9.18 -5.58 -10.79
CA GLY A 12 -10.46 -4.89 -11.01
C GLY A 12 -11.45 -5.73 -11.82
N ALA A 13 -10.99 -6.30 -12.93
CA ALA A 13 -11.80 -7.21 -13.76
C ALA A 13 -12.24 -8.46 -12.99
N ARG A 14 -11.37 -9.01 -12.13
CA ARG A 14 -11.72 -10.13 -11.26
C ARG A 14 -12.80 -9.74 -10.25
N PHE A 15 -12.70 -8.56 -9.63
CA PHE A 15 -13.73 -8.04 -8.72
C PHE A 15 -15.06 -7.83 -9.45
N ARG A 16 -15.04 -7.31 -10.69
CA ARG A 16 -16.25 -7.20 -11.51
C ARG A 16 -16.93 -8.56 -11.69
N SER A 17 -16.17 -9.60 -12.00
CA SER A 17 -16.71 -10.96 -12.13
C SER A 17 -17.24 -11.51 -10.81
N LEU A 18 -16.55 -11.28 -9.69
CA LEU A 18 -16.93 -11.81 -8.38
C LEU A 18 -18.19 -11.14 -7.81
N TYR A 19 -18.34 -9.83 -8.03
CA TYR A 19 -19.45 -9.03 -7.52
C TYR A 19 -20.49 -8.69 -8.59
N ASN A 20 -20.53 -9.47 -9.67
CA ASN A 20 -21.57 -9.33 -10.68
C ASN A 20 -22.95 -9.58 -10.04
N GLY A 21 -23.90 -8.67 -10.29
CA GLY A 21 -25.23 -8.70 -9.67
C GLY A 21 -25.33 -7.95 -8.33
N PHE A 22 -24.23 -7.78 -7.60
CA PHE A 22 -24.17 -6.83 -6.47
C PHE A 22 -23.80 -5.43 -6.96
N LEU A 23 -22.71 -5.33 -7.73
CA LEU A 23 -22.32 -4.10 -8.39
C LEU A 23 -23.04 -3.98 -9.73
N SER A 24 -23.77 -2.87 -9.91
CA SER A 24 -24.34 -2.51 -11.21
C SER A 24 -23.25 -2.50 -12.30
N PRO A 25 -23.55 -2.96 -13.53
CA PRO A 25 -22.63 -2.81 -14.65
C PRO A 25 -22.38 -1.33 -15.01
N TYR A 26 -23.30 -0.44 -14.65
CA TYR A 26 -23.14 1.00 -14.81
C TYR A 26 -22.54 1.61 -13.56
N TYR A 27 -21.54 2.48 -13.73
CA TYR A 27 -21.02 3.28 -12.64
C TYR A 27 -22.06 4.34 -12.20
N SER A 28 -22.29 4.45 -10.90
CA SER A 28 -23.06 5.55 -10.30
C SER A 28 -22.33 6.07 -9.08
N SER A 29 -22.19 7.40 -8.98
CA SER A 29 -21.58 8.06 -7.83
C SER A 29 -22.44 7.99 -6.56
N SER A 30 -23.72 7.62 -6.67
CA SER A 30 -24.60 7.37 -5.51
C SER A 30 -24.29 6.06 -4.81
N ASP A 31 -23.82 5.05 -5.56
CA ASP A 31 -23.74 3.67 -5.08
C ASP A 31 -22.29 3.22 -4.90
N PHE A 32 -21.33 3.93 -5.50
CA PHE A 32 -19.92 3.60 -5.46
C PHE A 32 -19.04 4.83 -5.28
N ARG A 33 -18.09 4.72 -4.34
CA ARG A 33 -17.04 5.72 -4.12
C ARG A 33 -15.70 5.02 -3.92
N ALA A 34 -14.67 5.48 -4.64
CA ALA A 34 -13.31 5.00 -4.47
C ALA A 34 -12.48 5.99 -3.64
N PHE A 35 -11.66 5.44 -2.75
CA PHE A 35 -10.72 6.19 -1.93
C PHE A 35 -9.30 5.64 -2.07
N SER A 36 -8.31 6.52 -1.99
CA SER A 36 -6.89 6.15 -2.03
C SER A 36 -6.06 7.06 -1.13
N THR A 37 -4.85 6.62 -0.77
CA THR A 37 -3.85 7.51 -0.15
C THR A 37 -3.33 8.49 -1.20
N ASP A 38 -2.93 9.68 -0.77
CA ASP A 38 -2.44 10.75 -1.66
C ASP A 38 -0.96 10.54 -2.03
N VAL A 39 -0.67 9.45 -2.73
CA VAL A 39 0.63 9.19 -3.34
C VAL A 39 0.43 8.63 -4.75
N ASP A 40 1.26 9.05 -5.71
CA ASP A 40 1.08 8.71 -7.13
C ASP A 40 0.87 7.21 -7.39
N ARG A 41 1.61 6.36 -6.67
CA ARG A 41 1.53 4.90 -6.86
C ARG A 41 0.16 4.34 -6.49
N SER A 42 -0.50 4.86 -5.46
CA SER A 42 -1.79 4.36 -4.97
C SER A 42 -2.93 4.97 -5.79
N LEU A 43 -2.83 6.24 -6.19
CA LEU A 43 -3.80 6.86 -7.10
C LEU A 43 -3.79 6.16 -8.46
N GLN A 44 -2.62 5.96 -9.08
CA GLN A 44 -2.52 5.20 -10.34
C GLN A 44 -3.04 3.76 -10.21
N SER A 45 -2.79 3.11 -9.06
CA SER A 45 -3.29 1.75 -8.80
C SER A 45 -4.82 1.71 -8.70
N ALA A 46 -5.42 2.69 -8.02
CA ALA A 46 -6.87 2.81 -7.89
C ALA A 46 -7.53 3.02 -9.26
N GLU A 47 -7.02 3.95 -10.07
CA GLU A 47 -7.54 4.20 -11.43
C GLU A 47 -7.49 2.95 -12.31
N LEU A 48 -6.41 2.18 -12.25
CA LEU A 48 -6.27 0.96 -13.05
C LEU A 48 -7.19 -0.16 -12.58
N PHE A 49 -7.37 -0.29 -11.27
CA PHE A 49 -8.36 -1.19 -10.70
C PHE A 49 -9.77 -0.79 -11.16
N LEU A 50 -10.10 0.50 -11.14
CA LEU A 50 -11.41 1.02 -11.58
C LEU A 50 -11.63 0.83 -13.08
N ALA A 51 -10.60 0.96 -13.90
CA ALA A 51 -10.68 0.66 -15.33
C ALA A 51 -11.04 -0.81 -15.61
N GLY A 52 -10.59 -1.74 -14.75
CA GLY A 52 -11.00 -3.15 -14.81
C GLY A 52 -12.37 -3.39 -14.16
N LEU A 53 -12.71 -2.63 -13.12
CA LEU A 53 -13.95 -2.80 -12.37
C LEU A 53 -15.16 -2.22 -13.10
N TYR A 54 -15.07 -1.05 -13.73
CA TYR A 54 -16.17 -0.37 -14.42
C TYR A 54 -15.81 -0.03 -15.87
N PRO A 55 -15.56 -1.04 -16.74
CA PRO A 55 -15.49 -0.78 -18.17
C PRO A 55 -16.81 -0.17 -18.64
N PRO A 56 -16.82 0.90 -19.45
CA PRO A 56 -18.04 1.55 -19.87
C PRO A 56 -18.89 0.62 -20.75
N VAL A 57 -20.19 0.61 -20.50
CA VAL A 57 -21.17 -0.16 -21.27
C VAL A 57 -22.38 0.71 -21.61
N GLY A 58 -23.03 0.41 -22.73
CA GLY A 58 -24.23 1.13 -23.19
C GLY A 58 -24.00 2.64 -23.25
N TYR A 59 -24.84 3.40 -22.54
CA TYR A 59 -24.82 4.86 -22.55
C TYR A 59 -23.57 5.49 -21.90
N GLN A 60 -22.78 4.73 -21.13
CA GLN A 60 -21.54 5.22 -20.53
C GLN A 60 -20.33 5.16 -21.47
N VAL A 61 -20.48 4.56 -22.65
CA VAL A 61 -19.45 4.58 -23.69
C VAL A 61 -19.43 5.96 -24.36
N TRP A 62 -18.59 6.86 -23.83
CA TRP A 62 -18.40 8.20 -24.40
C TRP A 62 -17.43 8.21 -25.60
N ASN A 63 -16.55 7.21 -25.70
CA ASN A 63 -15.59 7.03 -26.79
C ASN A 63 -15.52 5.55 -27.20
N LYS A 64 -15.74 5.26 -28.49
CA LYS A 64 -15.73 3.89 -29.02
C LYS A 64 -14.32 3.31 -29.21
N ASP A 65 -13.32 4.18 -29.39
CA ASP A 65 -11.92 3.80 -29.57
C ASP A 65 -11.18 3.69 -28.22
N LEU A 66 -11.81 4.15 -27.12
CA LEU A 66 -11.28 4.11 -25.77
C LEU A 66 -12.35 3.63 -24.78
N LEU A 67 -12.35 2.32 -24.50
CA LEU A 67 -13.27 1.69 -23.54
C LEU A 67 -12.84 1.92 -22.08
N TRP A 68 -12.73 3.19 -21.72
CA TRP A 68 -12.45 3.67 -20.37
C TRP A 68 -13.40 4.81 -20.02
N GLN A 69 -13.79 4.93 -18.76
CA GLN A 69 -14.58 6.06 -18.27
C GLN A 69 -13.95 6.64 -16.99
N PRO A 70 -14.09 7.95 -16.77
CA PRO A 70 -13.60 8.58 -15.55
C PRO A 70 -14.44 8.13 -14.34
N VAL A 71 -13.81 7.45 -13.39
CA VAL A 71 -14.40 7.13 -12.08
C VAL A 71 -13.58 7.87 -11.01
N PRO A 72 -14.16 8.84 -10.28
CA PRO A 72 -13.42 9.62 -9.30
C PRO A 72 -12.78 8.79 -8.20
N VAL A 73 -11.47 8.98 -8.00
CA VAL A 73 -10.73 8.53 -6.82
C VAL A 73 -10.56 9.71 -5.88
N HIS A 74 -11.11 9.58 -4.67
CA HIS A 74 -10.97 10.62 -3.66
C HIS A 74 -9.75 10.34 -2.79
N PRO A 75 -8.87 11.33 -2.56
CA PRO A 75 -7.89 11.23 -1.49
C PRO A 75 -8.63 11.14 -0.15
N TYR A 76 -8.25 10.18 0.69
CA TYR A 76 -8.84 10.03 2.00
C TYR A 76 -8.13 10.97 2.99
N PHE A 77 -8.76 12.11 3.30
CA PHE A 77 -8.29 13.09 4.28
C PHE A 77 -9.16 13.15 5.55
N LEU A 78 -10.22 12.33 5.61
CA LEU A 78 -11.24 12.40 6.64
C LEU A 78 -10.99 11.35 7.71
N ASP A 79 -10.82 11.82 8.94
CA ASP A 79 -10.56 11.07 10.16
C ASP A 79 -9.19 10.39 10.20
N HIS A 80 -8.63 10.28 11.40
CA HIS A 80 -7.24 9.94 11.71
C HIS A 80 -6.87 8.47 11.39
N PHE A 81 -7.54 7.87 10.41
CA PHE A 81 -7.31 6.54 9.87
C PHE A 81 -6.45 6.64 8.61
N GLU A 82 -5.14 6.67 8.82
CA GLU A 82 -4.17 6.40 7.78
C GLU A 82 -4.45 4.97 7.23
N MET A 83 -4.88 4.83 5.96
CA MET A 83 -5.05 3.50 5.35
C MET A 83 -3.74 2.70 5.29
N ALA A 84 -2.60 3.37 5.41
CA ALA A 84 -1.27 2.80 5.54
C ALA A 84 -0.46 3.65 6.52
N GLN A 85 0.31 3.00 7.41
CA GLN A 85 1.13 3.67 8.42
C GLN A 85 1.87 4.86 7.84
N HIS A 86 1.45 6.07 8.21
CA HIS A 86 2.18 7.28 8.00
C HIS A 86 2.80 7.70 9.34
N ARG A 87 3.73 8.66 9.33
CA ARG A 87 4.58 8.93 10.49
C ARG A 87 3.80 9.34 11.74
N GLU A 88 2.52 9.68 11.61
CA GLU A 88 1.65 10.09 12.72
C GLU A 88 1.11 8.89 13.51
N THR A 89 1.17 7.65 13.00
CA THR A 89 0.96 6.46 13.86
C THR A 89 2.02 6.34 14.97
N LEU A 90 3.14 7.07 14.88
CA LEU A 90 4.10 7.25 15.98
C LEU A 90 3.59 8.17 17.10
N MET A 91 2.43 8.83 16.93
CA MET A 91 1.82 9.70 17.95
C MET A 91 0.82 8.97 18.84
N CYS A 92 0.49 7.70 18.56
CA CYS A 92 -0.38 6.88 19.39
C CYS A 92 0.42 6.19 20.52
N PRO A 93 0.25 6.58 21.80
CA PRO A 93 1.08 6.05 22.89
C PRO A 93 0.94 4.53 23.06
N ARG A 94 -0.30 4.01 23.00
CA ARG A 94 -0.57 2.57 23.12
C ARG A 94 0.03 1.76 21.97
N PHE A 95 0.00 2.29 20.74
CA PHE A 95 0.64 1.64 19.61
C PHE A 95 2.17 1.60 19.79
N ASN A 96 2.77 2.69 20.27
CA ASN A 96 4.20 2.73 20.55
C ASN A 96 4.61 1.74 21.63
N GLU A 97 3.87 1.64 22.72
CA GLU A 97 4.12 0.66 23.78
C GLU A 97 4.04 -0.77 23.23
N ALA A 98 2.97 -1.12 22.52
CA ALA A 98 2.78 -2.43 21.92
C ALA A 98 3.86 -2.75 20.88
N ARG A 99 4.28 -1.75 20.09
CA ARG A 99 5.37 -1.86 19.13
C ARG A 99 6.68 -2.18 19.86
N ILE A 100 7.05 -1.40 20.87
CA ILE A 100 8.29 -1.61 21.65
C ILE A 100 8.32 -3.02 22.25
N GLU A 101 7.21 -3.47 22.83
CA GLU A 101 7.10 -4.82 23.40
C GLU A 101 7.28 -5.92 22.33
N SER A 102 6.59 -5.79 21.19
CA SER A 102 6.70 -6.73 20.07
C SER A 102 8.14 -6.81 19.54
N LEU A 103 8.82 -5.68 19.44
CA LEU A 103 10.21 -5.62 18.99
C LEU A 103 11.18 -6.24 19.98
N LYS A 104 10.96 -6.04 21.29
CA LYS A 104 11.76 -6.69 22.34
C LYS A 104 11.66 -8.21 22.25
N ARG A 105 10.45 -8.74 22.04
CA ARG A 105 10.22 -10.18 21.85
C ARG A 105 10.92 -10.71 20.58
N LEU A 106 10.86 -9.95 19.49
CA LEU A 106 11.54 -10.32 18.24
C LEU A 106 13.06 -10.39 18.43
N GLU A 107 13.65 -9.42 19.13
CA GLU A 107 15.09 -9.42 19.42
C GLU A 107 15.49 -10.56 20.36
N GLN A 108 14.66 -10.91 21.35
CA GLN A 108 14.93 -12.06 22.23
C GLN A 108 14.94 -13.38 21.46
N ASN A 109 14.01 -13.55 20.51
CA ASN A 109 13.85 -14.82 19.80
C ASN A 109 14.80 -14.96 18.60
N TYR A 110 15.12 -13.85 17.93
CA TYR A 110 15.80 -13.86 16.62
C TYR A 110 16.98 -12.90 16.54
N GLY A 111 17.31 -12.19 17.62
CA GLY A 111 18.28 -11.10 17.62
C GLY A 111 19.66 -11.52 17.10
N SER A 112 20.18 -12.68 17.51
CA SER A 112 21.47 -13.20 17.02
C SER A 112 21.45 -13.44 15.51
N ASN A 113 20.47 -14.20 15.03
CA ASN A 113 20.35 -14.64 13.64
C ASN A 113 20.17 -13.44 12.69
N ILE A 114 19.30 -12.51 13.08
CA ILE A 114 19.03 -11.27 12.33
C ILE A 114 20.28 -10.39 12.31
N THR A 115 20.96 -10.25 13.45
CA THR A 115 22.18 -9.43 13.55
C THR A 115 23.29 -9.98 12.65
N ASP A 116 23.47 -11.29 12.59
CA ASP A 116 24.49 -11.91 11.75
C ASP A 116 24.18 -11.78 10.25
N PHE A 117 22.92 -11.90 9.86
CA PHE A 117 22.48 -11.59 8.50
C PHE A 117 22.76 -10.12 8.12
N PHE A 118 22.39 -9.17 8.98
CA PHE A 118 22.65 -7.75 8.67
C PHE A 118 24.13 -7.41 8.65
N LYS A 119 24.95 -7.98 9.54
CA LYS A 119 26.42 -7.84 9.46
C LYS A 119 26.96 -8.32 8.12
N TYR A 120 26.42 -9.42 7.60
CA TYR A 120 26.80 -9.96 6.30
C TYR A 120 26.36 -9.06 5.14
N VAL A 121 25.13 -8.55 5.13
CA VAL A 121 24.56 -7.82 3.98
C VAL A 121 24.95 -6.33 3.93
N ILE A 122 25.10 -5.67 5.08
CA ILE A 122 25.37 -4.21 5.16
C ILE A 122 26.54 -3.72 4.28
N PRO A 123 27.68 -4.44 4.19
CA PRO A 123 28.79 -4.03 3.33
C PRO A 123 28.44 -3.96 1.83
N TYR A 124 27.46 -4.74 1.37
CA TYR A 124 27.14 -4.92 -0.05
C TYR A 124 26.02 -4.01 -0.55
N ILE A 125 25.24 -3.40 0.35
CA ILE A 125 24.06 -2.58 -0.03
C ILE A 125 24.37 -1.08 -0.22
N GLY A 126 25.63 -0.66 -0.03
CA GLY A 126 26.04 0.73 -0.25
C GLY A 126 25.51 1.76 0.75
N TYR A 127 25.02 1.32 1.92
CA TYR A 127 24.55 2.22 2.99
C TYR A 127 25.73 2.93 3.69
N LYS A 128 25.66 4.27 3.84
CA LYS A 128 26.73 5.08 4.47
C LYS A 128 26.92 4.70 5.95
N LYS A 129 28.19 4.54 6.40
CA LYS A 129 28.62 4.18 7.78
C LYS A 129 27.84 4.85 8.94
N ARG A 130 27.43 6.11 8.80
CA ARG A 130 26.68 6.86 9.83
C ARG A 130 25.28 6.28 10.12
N ARG A 131 24.69 5.56 9.16
CA ARG A 131 23.41 4.82 9.29
C ARG A 131 23.60 3.35 9.67
N ASN A 132 24.81 2.79 9.52
CA ASN A 132 25.10 1.40 9.89
C ASN A 132 25.01 1.19 11.40
N LYS A 133 25.37 2.20 12.21
CA LYS A 133 25.17 2.15 13.66
C LYS A 133 23.68 2.02 14.00
N ALA A 134 22.81 2.76 13.31
CA ALA A 134 21.36 2.67 13.51
C ALA A 134 20.79 1.31 13.06
N LEU A 135 21.24 0.76 11.93
CA LEU A 135 20.82 -0.57 11.45
C LEU A 135 21.24 -1.72 12.37
N LEU A 136 22.34 -1.56 13.11
CA LEU A 136 22.83 -2.56 14.06
C LEU A 136 22.28 -2.34 15.48
N THR A 137 21.69 -1.18 15.78
CA THR A 137 21.09 -0.90 17.09
C THR A 137 19.78 -1.68 17.24
N PRO A 138 19.65 -2.55 18.26
CA PRO A 138 18.39 -3.21 18.60
C PRO A 138 17.25 -2.22 18.78
N GLY A 139 16.11 -2.45 18.14
CA GLY A 139 14.93 -1.58 18.22
C GLY A 139 15.02 -0.25 17.45
N SER A 140 16.09 0.00 16.69
CA SER A 140 16.17 1.21 15.85
C SER A 140 15.11 1.21 14.74
N PRO A 141 14.40 2.32 14.50
CA PRO A 141 13.48 2.45 13.37
C PRO A 141 14.10 2.04 12.01
N TYR A 142 15.39 2.30 11.82
CA TYR A 142 16.10 1.97 10.58
C TYR A 142 16.38 0.47 10.43
N ARG A 143 16.64 -0.25 11.53
CA ARG A 143 16.76 -1.72 11.54
C ARG A 143 15.41 -2.35 11.19
N LEU A 144 14.30 -1.72 11.60
CA LEU A 144 12.95 -2.17 11.32
C LEU A 144 12.55 -1.90 9.87
N ASP A 145 12.81 -0.70 9.35
CA ASP A 145 12.56 -0.38 7.95
C ASP A 145 13.35 -1.32 7.01
N ALA A 146 14.52 -1.81 7.41
CA ALA A 146 15.29 -2.79 6.66
C ALA A 146 14.80 -4.25 6.80
N ILE A 147 14.02 -4.56 7.85
CA ILE A 147 13.38 -5.88 8.06
C ILE A 147 11.99 -5.93 7.40
N TYR A 148 11.29 -4.79 7.32
CA TYR A 148 9.89 -4.69 6.92
C TYR A 148 9.65 -4.01 5.55
N ALA A 149 10.68 -3.56 4.84
CA ALA A 149 10.59 -3.11 3.44
C ALA A 149 10.91 -4.24 2.45
#